data_AF-A0A356BYY7-F1
#
_entry.id   AF-A0A356BYY7-F1
#
_cell.length_a   1.000
_cell.length_b   1.000
_cell.length_c   1.000
_cell.angle_alpha   90.00
_cell.angle_beta   90.00
_cell.angle_gamma   90.00
#
_symmetry.space_group_name_H-M   'P 1'
#
loop_
_entity.id
_entity.type
_entity.pdbx_description
1 polymer ?
#
loop_
_entity_poly.entity_id
_entity_poly.type
_entity_poly.pdbx_seq_one_letter_code
_entity_poly.pdbx_strand_id
1 'polypeptide(L)'
;EGIDIMLEVKDKNVSALKCINCLSNMEIGQLEPEWERYKYCILERSPDHYYAIQRLLRGKGAHPALEMYRMIETSLGKPVVIGHALNAAQHVWGYLKGKALEAEKKRIQSALMKLEMGQVGIDAVKNTLWRLARKYEEDYLLKGYYFYL
;
A
#
# COMPACT_ATOMS: atom_id res chain seq x y z
N GLU A 1 7.07 22.28 17.14
CA GLU A 1 7.88 21.66 16.08
C GLU A 1 7.07 21.64 14.79
N GLY A 2 7.55 22.33 13.75
CA GLY A 2 6.88 22.42 12.46
C GLY A 2 7.09 21.15 11.65
N ILE A 3 6.03 20.66 11.03
CA ILE A 3 6.11 19.53 10.09
C ILE A 3 6.75 20.07 8.82
N ASP A 4 7.95 19.58 8.50
CA ASP A 4 8.63 19.86 7.24
C ASP A 4 8.01 18.98 6.15
N ILE A 5 7.26 19.59 5.23
CA ILE A 5 6.61 18.89 4.12
C ILE A 5 7.46 19.14 2.88
N MET A 6 8.39 18.22 2.62
CA MET A 6 9.21 18.24 1.41
C MET A 6 8.37 17.88 0.18
N LEU A 7 8.28 18.79 -0.80
CA LEU A 7 7.52 18.61 -2.03
C LEU A 7 8.44 18.10 -3.15
N GLU A 8 8.66 16.77 -3.23
CA GLU A 8 9.38 16.18 -4.37
C GLU A 8 8.51 16.10 -5.64
N VAL A 9 9.12 16.47 -6.77
CA VAL A 9 8.45 17.02 -7.96
C VAL A 9 7.93 15.95 -8.95
N LYS A 10 7.62 14.72 -8.50
CA LYS A 10 6.99 13.69 -9.36
C LYS A 10 5.52 13.38 -9.03
N ASP A 11 5.08 13.60 -7.80
CA ASP A 11 3.71 13.32 -7.32
C ASP A 11 3.02 14.56 -6.74
N LYS A 12 2.95 15.64 -7.53
CA LYS A 12 2.36 16.93 -7.09
C LYS A 12 0.93 16.81 -6.53
N ASN A 13 0.21 15.73 -6.86
CA ASN A 13 -1.15 15.50 -6.39
C ASN A 13 -1.21 14.84 -4.99
N VAL A 14 -0.24 14.01 -4.62
CA VAL A 14 -0.31 13.22 -3.38
C VAL A 14 0.00 14.08 -2.15
N SER A 15 1.07 14.87 -2.19
CA SER A 15 1.40 15.79 -1.09
C SER A 15 0.37 16.91 -0.94
N ALA A 16 -0.21 17.40 -2.04
CA ALA A 16 -1.31 18.35 -1.99
C ALA A 16 -2.57 17.73 -1.35
N LEU A 17 -2.91 16.48 -1.69
CA LEU A 17 -4.03 15.76 -1.10
C LEU A 17 -3.82 15.49 0.39
N LYS A 18 -2.60 15.15 0.82
CA LYS A 18 -2.22 15.06 2.24
C LYS A 18 -2.51 16.38 2.96
N CYS A 19 -2.02 17.50 2.44
CA CYS A 19 -2.23 18.81 3.02
C CYS A 19 -3.72 19.17 3.10
N ILE A 20 -4.48 18.97 2.02
CA ILE A 20 -5.92 19.21 2.01
C ILE A 20 -6.59 18.38 3.10
N ASN A 21 -6.37 17.07 3.12
CA ASN A 21 -7.00 16.15 4.08
C ASN A 21 -6.65 16.47 5.54
N CYS A 22 -5.45 17.00 5.81
CA CYS A 22 -5.05 17.42 7.15
C CYS A 22 -5.62 18.80 7.56
N LEU A 23 -5.81 19.72 6.62
CA LEU A 23 -6.20 21.11 6.88
C LEU A 23 -7.71 21.35 6.78
N SER A 24 -8.41 20.51 6.03
CA SER A 24 -9.86 20.56 5.98
C SER A 24 -10.41 19.68 7.11
N ASN A 25 -11.44 20.15 7.82
CA ASN A 25 -12.20 19.37 8.80
C ASN A 25 -13.03 18.26 8.09
N MET A 26 -12.39 17.50 7.20
CA MET A 26 -13.00 16.45 6.41
C MET A 26 -13.50 15.33 7.31
N GLU A 27 -14.66 14.81 6.96
CA GLU A 27 -15.24 13.64 7.61
C GLU A 27 -14.39 12.39 7.31
N ILE A 28 -14.41 11.43 8.23
CA ILE A 28 -13.62 10.18 8.15
C ILE A 28 -13.83 9.44 6.81
N GLY A 29 -15.03 9.54 6.21
CA GLY A 29 -15.37 8.92 4.92
C GLY A 29 -14.49 9.38 3.74
N GLN A 30 -13.78 10.51 3.87
CA GLN A 30 -12.85 10.98 2.84
C GLN A 30 -11.42 10.42 3.02
N LEU A 31 -11.11 9.83 4.19
CA LEU A 31 -9.81 9.24 4.49
C LEU A 31 -9.73 7.76 4.12
N GLU A 32 -10.84 7.02 4.17
CA GLU A 32 -10.86 5.60 3.80
C GLU A 32 -10.38 5.34 2.37
N PRO A 33 -10.83 6.07 1.33
CA PRO A 33 -10.33 5.87 -0.03
C PRO A 33 -8.84 6.12 -0.16
N GLU A 34 -8.30 7.07 0.61
CA GLU A 34 -6.86 7.35 0.57
C GLU A 34 -6.07 6.28 1.31
N TRP A 35 -6.55 5.82 2.47
CA TRP A 35 -5.97 4.67 3.17
C TRP A 35 -5.92 3.42 2.28
N GLU A 36 -6.99 3.13 1.56
CA GLU A 36 -7.06 1.99 0.65
C GLU A 36 -5.95 2.00 -0.41
N ARG A 37 -5.49 3.18 -0.84
CA ARG A 37 -4.35 3.30 -1.78
C ARG A 37 -3.02 2.96 -1.13
N TYR A 38 -2.81 3.32 0.13
CA TYR A 38 -1.55 3.08 0.85
C TYR A 38 -1.43 1.70 1.46
N LYS A 39 -2.55 1.04 1.75
CA LYS A 39 -2.58 -0.03 2.74
C LYS A 39 -1.60 -1.17 2.49
N TYR A 40 -1.36 -1.57 1.24
CA TYR A 40 -0.38 -2.62 0.95
C TYR A 40 1.08 -2.14 0.99
N CYS A 41 1.36 -0.86 0.70
CA CYS A 41 2.68 -0.26 0.94
C CYS A 41 3.01 -0.28 2.43
N ILE A 42 1.99 -0.01 3.27
CA ILE A 42 2.14 -0.01 4.72
C ILE A 42 2.23 -1.43 5.25
N LEU A 43 1.42 -2.37 4.74
CA LEU A 43 1.50 -3.77 5.16
C LEU A 43 2.87 -4.40 4.84
N GLU A 44 3.48 -4.02 3.71
CA GLU A 44 4.81 -4.46 3.28
C GLU A 44 5.93 -4.03 4.24
N ARG A 45 5.74 -2.92 4.97
CA ARG A 45 6.77 -2.31 5.84
C ARG A 45 6.46 -2.41 7.33
N SER A 46 5.19 -2.30 7.70
CA SER A 46 4.74 -2.16 9.09
C SER A 46 3.30 -2.69 9.29
N PRO A 47 3.12 -4.01 9.46
CA PRO A 47 1.82 -4.59 9.80
C PRO A 47 1.15 -3.96 11.02
N ASP A 48 1.93 -3.57 12.03
CA ASP A 48 1.41 -2.90 13.23
C ASP A 48 0.71 -1.58 12.89
N HIS A 49 1.33 -0.75 12.04
CA HIS A 49 0.72 0.51 11.58
C HIS A 49 -0.46 0.24 10.65
N TYR A 50 -0.41 -0.81 9.83
CA TYR A 50 -1.56 -1.20 9.01
C TYR A 50 -2.80 -1.46 9.86
N TYR A 51 -2.68 -2.27 10.91
CA TYR A 51 -3.80 -2.57 11.79
C TYR A 51 -4.17 -1.37 12.69
N ALA A 52 -3.21 -0.54 13.09
CA ALA A 52 -3.47 0.68 13.83
C ALA A 52 -4.31 1.67 13.02
N ILE A 53 -3.94 1.93 11.76
CA ILE A 53 -4.72 2.79 10.85
C ILE A 53 -6.10 2.18 10.60
N GLN A 54 -6.19 0.87 10.36
CA GLN A 54 -7.48 0.21 10.17
C GLN A 54 -8.41 0.36 11.38
N ARG A 55 -7.87 0.32 12.61
CA ARG A 55 -8.66 0.58 13.83
C ARG A 55 -9.03 2.05 13.96
N LEU A 56 -8.09 2.94 13.68
CA LEU A 56 -8.27 4.40 13.73
C LEU A 56 -9.45 4.84 12.86
N LEU A 57 -9.51 4.35 11.61
CA LEU A 57 -10.57 4.71 10.66
C LEU A 57 -11.94 4.09 10.97
N ARG A 58 -11.98 3.00 11.76
CA ARG A 58 -13.25 2.43 12.26
C ARG A 58 -13.84 3.21 13.44
N GLY A 59 -13.04 4.04 14.11
CA GLY A 59 -13.49 4.87 15.22
C GLY A 59 -14.32 6.07 14.73
N LYS A 60 -15.19 6.60 15.59
CA LYS A 60 -15.96 7.83 15.34
C LYS A 60 -15.30 9.08 15.93
N GLY A 61 -13.99 9.04 16.14
CA GLY A 61 -13.22 10.14 16.76
C GLY A 61 -13.06 11.33 15.82
N ALA A 62 -12.83 12.53 16.37
CA ALA A 62 -12.63 13.73 15.56
C ALA A 62 -11.32 13.65 14.75
N HIS A 63 -11.45 13.79 13.42
CA HIS A 63 -10.39 14.06 12.43
C HIS A 63 -9.06 13.26 12.58
N PRO A 64 -9.04 11.95 12.24
CA PRO A 64 -7.85 11.11 12.36
C PRO A 64 -6.80 11.32 11.26
N ALA A 65 -6.97 12.30 10.36
CA ALA A 65 -6.12 12.49 9.18
C ALA A 65 -4.63 12.62 9.54
N LEU A 66 -4.31 13.50 10.49
CA LEU A 66 -2.92 13.75 10.88
C LEU A 66 -2.25 12.51 11.48
N GLU A 67 -2.96 11.77 12.32
CA GLU A 67 -2.46 10.55 12.94
C GLU A 67 -2.26 9.44 11.89
N MET A 68 -3.22 9.29 10.97
CA MET A 68 -3.11 8.37 9.83
C MET A 68 -1.87 8.67 8.99
N TYR A 69 -1.67 9.92 8.54
CA TYR A 69 -0.53 10.26 7.70
C TYR A 69 0.80 10.14 8.42
N ARG A 70 0.88 10.45 9.72
CA ARG A 70 2.09 10.21 10.52
C ARG A 70 2.46 8.73 10.52
N MET A 71 1.50 7.83 10.70
CA MET A 71 1.74 6.39 10.63
C MET A 71 2.15 5.93 9.22
N ILE A 72 1.55 6.51 8.17
CA ILE A 72 1.93 6.24 6.77
C ILE A 72 3.38 6.64 6.53
N GLU A 73 3.76 7.89 6.78
CA GLU A 73 5.12 8.39 6.54
C GLU A 73 6.17 7.61 7.34
N THR A 74 5.89 7.36 8.62
CA THR A 74 6.78 6.56 9.48
C THR A 74 6.96 5.15 8.92
N SER A 75 5.91 4.57 8.34
CA SER A 75 6.00 3.25 7.72
C SER A 75 6.78 3.27 6.41
N LEU A 76 6.58 4.28 5.56
CA LEU A 76 7.27 4.41 4.27
C LEU A 76 8.78 4.62 4.43
N GLY A 77 9.22 5.24 5.54
CA GLY A 77 10.62 5.37 5.90
C GLY A 77 11.28 4.10 6.44
N LYS A 78 10.53 3.02 6.71
CA LYS A 78 11.09 1.74 7.19
C LYS A 78 11.59 0.88 6.02
N PRO A 79 12.66 0.10 6.23
CA PRO A 79 13.07 -0.91 5.26
C PRO A 79 12.00 -1.99 5.08
N VAL A 80 11.95 -2.58 3.89
CA VAL A 80 11.08 -3.73 3.63
C VAL A 80 11.62 -4.96 4.37
N VAL A 81 10.74 -5.64 5.11
CA VAL A 81 11.04 -6.91 5.77
C VAL A 81 10.42 -8.03 4.95
N ILE A 82 11.20 -9.06 4.60
CA ILE A 82 10.78 -10.13 3.66
C ILE A 82 9.45 -10.78 4.08
N GLY A 83 9.28 -11.12 5.36
CA GLY A 83 8.03 -11.71 5.85
C GLY A 83 6.81 -10.80 5.66
N HIS A 84 6.97 -9.49 5.86
CA HIS A 84 5.90 -8.50 5.67
C HIS A 84 5.60 -8.31 4.17
N ALA A 85 6.63 -8.27 3.35
CA ALA A 85 6.52 -8.21 1.89
C ALA A 85 5.78 -9.44 1.31
N LEU A 86 6.10 -10.64 1.79
CA LEU A 86 5.39 -11.86 1.41
C LEU A 86 3.90 -11.78 1.80
N ASN A 87 3.62 -11.31 3.02
CA ASN A 87 2.24 -11.12 3.49
C ASN A 87 1.47 -10.13 2.61
N ALA A 88 2.03 -8.94 2.36
CA ALA A 88 1.42 -7.92 1.50
C ALA A 88 1.18 -8.44 0.08
N ALA A 89 2.16 -9.12 -0.51
CA ALA A 89 2.03 -9.72 -1.84
C ALA A 89 0.94 -10.80 -1.89
N GLN A 90 0.78 -11.61 -0.85
CA GLN A 90 -0.28 -12.62 -0.77
C GLN A 90 -1.67 -11.98 -0.67
N HIS A 91 -1.82 -10.87 0.06
CA HIS A 91 -3.07 -10.12 0.08
C HIS A 91 -3.44 -9.57 -1.31
N VAL A 92 -2.49 -8.96 -2.01
CA VAL A 92 -2.70 -8.45 -3.38
C VAL A 92 -3.01 -9.60 -4.35
N TRP A 93 -2.28 -10.72 -4.25
CA TRP A 93 -2.55 -11.92 -5.01
C TRP A 93 -3.96 -12.48 -4.78
N GLY A 94 -4.52 -12.32 -3.58
CA GLY A 94 -5.88 -12.72 -3.23
C GLY A 94 -6.96 -12.19 -4.16
N TYR A 95 -6.79 -10.98 -4.72
CA TYR A 95 -7.72 -10.37 -5.67
C TYR A 95 -7.59 -10.99 -7.07
N LEU A 96 -6.40 -11.45 -7.45
CA LEU A 96 -6.08 -11.92 -8.79
C LEU A 96 -6.26 -13.43 -8.96
N LYS A 97 -6.09 -14.20 -7.88
CA LYS A 97 -5.98 -15.67 -7.93
C LYS A 97 -7.18 -16.38 -8.56
N GLY A 98 -8.38 -15.79 -8.46
CA GLY A 98 -9.61 -16.33 -9.02
C GLY A 98 -9.72 -16.19 -10.54
N LYS A 99 -9.01 -15.22 -11.13
CA LYS A 99 -9.02 -14.93 -12.58
C LYS A 99 -7.78 -15.48 -13.30
N ALA A 100 -6.70 -15.72 -12.57
CA ALA A 100 -5.41 -16.14 -13.11
C ALA A 100 -5.44 -17.55 -13.71
N LEU A 101 -4.72 -17.73 -14.83
CA LEU A 101 -4.46 -19.04 -15.44
C LEU A 101 -3.47 -19.86 -14.60
N GLU A 102 -3.49 -21.18 -14.73
CA GLU A 102 -2.56 -22.07 -14.00
C GLU A 102 -1.08 -21.72 -14.22
N ALA A 103 -0.71 -21.35 -15.45
CA ALA A 103 0.65 -20.89 -15.76
C ALA A 103 1.02 -19.60 -15.00
N GLU A 104 0.07 -18.71 -14.75
CA GLU A 104 0.27 -17.45 -14.03
C GLU A 104 0.34 -17.69 -12.52
N LYS A 105 -0.51 -18.59 -12.00
CA LYS A 105 -0.43 -19.07 -10.61
C LYS A 105 0.95 -19.65 -10.30
N LYS A 106 1.46 -20.52 -11.19
CA LYS A 106 2.83 -21.06 -11.07
C LYS A 106 3.90 -19.97 -11.10
N ARG A 107 3.75 -18.97 -11.97
CA ARG A 107 4.69 -17.86 -12.08
C ARG A 107 4.76 -17.03 -10.79
N ILE A 108 3.61 -16.66 -10.22
CA ILE A 108 3.61 -15.88 -8.96
C ILE A 108 4.10 -16.72 -7.78
N GLN A 109 3.75 -18.00 -7.70
CA GLN A 109 4.27 -18.91 -6.67
C GLN A 109 5.80 -19.01 -6.75
N SER A 110 6.36 -19.17 -7.96
CA SER A 110 7.81 -19.20 -8.15
C SER A 110 8.48 -17.88 -7.74
N ALA A 111 7.87 -16.74 -8.06
CA ALA A 111 8.39 -15.43 -7.66
C ALA A 111 8.38 -15.24 -6.14
N LEU A 112 7.31 -15.67 -5.45
CA LEU A 112 7.20 -15.63 -3.99
C LEU A 112 8.24 -16.52 -3.32
N MET A 113 8.44 -17.76 -3.80
CA MET A 113 9.47 -18.66 -3.27
C MET A 113 10.88 -18.06 -3.43
N LYS A 114 11.17 -17.47 -4.60
CA LYS A 114 12.47 -16.83 -4.84
C LYS A 114 12.69 -15.63 -3.92
N LEU A 115 11.65 -14.86 -3.64
CA LEU A 115 11.71 -13.74 -2.68
C LEU A 115 12.00 -14.27 -1.27
N GLU A 116 11.28 -15.30 -0.83
CA GLU A 116 11.48 -15.93 0.47
C GLU A 116 12.91 -16.48 0.64
N MET A 117 13.47 -17.06 -0.42
CA MET A 117 14.87 -17.52 -0.45
C MET A 117 15.90 -16.38 -0.63
N GLY A 118 15.47 -15.12 -0.71
CA GLY A 118 16.37 -13.98 -0.92
C GLY A 118 17.05 -13.93 -2.30
N GLN A 119 16.57 -14.70 -3.28
CA GLN A 119 17.15 -14.78 -4.62
C GLN A 119 16.71 -13.62 -5.53
N VAL A 120 15.60 -12.97 -5.19
CA VAL A 120 15.07 -11.79 -5.90
C VAL A 120 14.57 -10.77 -4.90
N GLY A 121 14.60 -9.49 -5.28
CA GLY A 121 13.93 -8.42 -4.53
C GLY A 121 12.41 -8.45 -4.72
N ILE A 122 11.70 -7.72 -3.85
CA ILE A 122 10.24 -7.61 -3.87
C ILE A 122 9.69 -7.08 -5.22
N ASP A 123 10.47 -6.27 -5.93
CA ASP A 123 10.10 -5.72 -7.25
C ASP A 123 9.79 -6.81 -8.29
N ALA A 124 10.44 -7.98 -8.22
CA ALA A 124 10.14 -9.08 -9.12
C ALA A 124 8.71 -9.62 -8.92
N VAL A 125 8.26 -9.66 -7.67
CA VAL A 125 6.89 -10.07 -7.30
C VAL A 125 5.91 -8.96 -7.65
N LYS A 126 6.19 -7.70 -7.28
CA LYS A 126 5.33 -6.54 -7.58
C LYS A 126 5.12 -6.37 -9.09
N ASN A 127 6.16 -6.55 -9.90
CA ASN A 127 6.06 -6.51 -11.37
C ASN A 127 5.17 -7.64 -11.93
N THR A 128 5.25 -8.84 -11.36
CA THR A 128 4.40 -9.97 -11.77
C THR A 128 2.94 -9.69 -11.44
N LEU A 129 2.67 -9.21 -10.22
CA LEU A 129 1.33 -8.84 -9.76
C LEU A 129 0.76 -7.66 -10.57
N TRP A 130 1.56 -6.64 -10.85
CA TRP A 130 1.15 -5.47 -11.64
C TRP A 130 0.73 -5.85 -13.05
N ARG A 131 1.49 -6.71 -13.73
CA ARG A 131 1.13 -7.22 -15.06
C ARG A 131 -0.21 -7.95 -15.05
N LEU A 132 -0.47 -8.74 -14.01
CA LEU A 132 -1.74 -9.45 -13.86
C LEU A 132 -2.89 -8.48 -13.53
N ALA A 133 -2.67 -7.51 -12.64
CA ALA A 133 -3.65 -6.47 -12.34
C ALA A 133 -4.05 -5.68 -13.60
N ARG A 134 -3.09 -5.37 -14.48
CA ARG A 134 -3.38 -4.76 -15.79
C ARG A 134 -4.12 -5.70 -16.74
N LYS A 135 -3.71 -6.96 -16.83
CA LYS A 135 -4.32 -7.96 -17.70
C LYS A 135 -5.80 -8.19 -17.35
N TYR A 136 -6.12 -8.21 -16.06
CA TYR A 136 -7.46 -8.49 -15.54
C TYR A 136 -8.24 -7.23 -15.16
N GLU A 137 -7.72 -6.05 -15.49
CA GLU A 137 -8.34 -4.75 -15.24
C GLU A 137 -8.79 -4.58 -13.78
N GLU A 138 -7.93 -4.98 -12.83
CA GLU A 138 -8.16 -4.81 -11.40
C GLU A 138 -7.91 -3.36 -11.00
N ASP A 139 -8.82 -2.46 -11.38
CA ASP A 139 -8.75 -1.02 -11.11
C ASP A 139 -8.49 -0.70 -9.65
N TYR A 140 -9.07 -1.48 -8.74
CA TYR A 140 -8.86 -1.33 -7.32
C TYR A 140 -7.36 -1.42 -6.94
N LEU A 141 -6.65 -2.42 -7.48
CA LEU A 141 -5.22 -2.57 -7.24
C LEU A 141 -4.40 -1.54 -8.02
N LEU A 142 -4.81 -1.20 -9.25
CA LEU A 142 -4.09 -0.27 -10.12
C LEU A 142 -4.16 1.18 -9.65
N LYS A 143 -5.21 1.55 -8.92
CA LYS A 143 -5.35 2.85 -8.24
C LYS A 143 -4.55 2.94 -6.93
N GLY A 144 -4.13 1.80 -6.38
CA GLY A 144 -3.32 1.74 -5.18
C GLY A 144 -1.86 2.09 -5.45
N TYR A 145 -1.16 2.58 -4.43
CA TYR A 145 0.25 2.97 -4.54
C TYR A 145 1.21 1.79 -4.45
N TYR A 146 0.71 0.57 -4.18
CA TYR A 146 1.54 -0.61 -3.98
C TYR A 146 2.52 -0.86 -5.12
N PHE A 147 2.14 -0.64 -6.38
CA PHE A 147 3.05 -0.90 -7.50
C PHE A 147 3.97 0.27 -7.86
N TYR A 148 3.83 1.42 -7.21
CA TYR A 148 4.47 2.68 -7.61
C TYR A 148 5.38 3.28 -6.53
N LEU A 149 5.22 2.87 -5.26
CA LEU A 149 6.06 3.22 -4.09
C LEU A 149 6.78 1.99 -3.54
#